data_AF-A0A7X6JZA9-F1
#
_entry.id   AF-A0A7X6JZA9-F1
#
_cell.length_a   1.000
_cell.length_b   1.000
_cell.length_c   1.000
_cell.angle_alpha   90.00
_cell.angle_beta   90.00
_cell.angle_gamma   90.00
#
_symmetry.space_group_name_H-M   'P 1'
#
loop_
_entity.id
_entity.type
_entity.pdbx_description
1 polymer ?
#
loop_
_entity_poly.entity_id
_entity_poly.type
_entity_poly.pdbx_seq_one_letter_code
_entity_poly.pdbx_strand_id
1 'polypeptide(L)'
;MKAKTARSRKSAKDPEKQGRSKPSTSDICSAKRRINHFIAEGFLDRSEDWLKAWYRYDLKYSESSPSHVTIPRKNLAPLLDEARRNRDVYDLVEHIVNSKRAADIDLTEPLASFQVDVEAGRIVRPKGSRGRPNNWGRDFIILNVLDFMTLGDPDDRKTWRRLTANRELKGTKNISESASEVVFLALPHTKIGHVARRVIEKLTEEDRKRKEHDEARSLYLVGLLDDLDDLDRV
;
A
#
# COMPACT_ATOMS: atom_id res chain seq x y z
N MET A 1 -18.12 -50.71 -58.80
CA MET A 1 -17.36 -49.53 -58.32
C MET A 1 -18.08 -48.87 -57.15
N LYS A 2 -17.62 -49.08 -55.91
CA LYS A 2 -17.82 -48.15 -54.76
C LYS A 2 -16.65 -48.37 -53.80
N ALA A 3 -15.77 -47.37 -53.70
CA ALA A 3 -14.61 -47.36 -52.82
C ALA A 3 -15.04 -47.18 -51.36
N LYS A 4 -14.52 -47.99 -50.43
CA LYS A 4 -14.59 -47.75 -48.98
C LYS A 4 -13.22 -47.31 -48.49
N THR A 5 -13.12 -46.00 -48.25
CA THR A 5 -11.94 -45.33 -47.70
C THR A 5 -11.80 -45.65 -46.21
N ALA A 6 -10.58 -46.01 -45.82
CA ALA A 6 -10.15 -46.31 -44.46
C ALA A 6 -10.34 -45.10 -43.52
N ARG A 7 -11.01 -45.31 -42.38
CA ARG A 7 -10.98 -44.36 -41.25
C ARG A 7 -9.73 -44.63 -40.41
N SER A 8 -8.71 -43.82 -40.66
CA SER A 8 -7.57 -43.63 -39.76
C SER A 8 -8.08 -43.13 -38.40
N ARG A 9 -7.84 -43.92 -37.35
CA ARG A 9 -8.07 -43.54 -35.95
C ARG A 9 -7.07 -42.44 -35.61
N LYS A 10 -7.53 -41.18 -35.56
CA LYS A 10 -6.83 -40.10 -34.86
C LYS A 10 -6.70 -40.52 -33.39
N SER A 11 -5.47 -40.85 -32.98
CA SER A 11 -5.06 -40.93 -31.59
C SER A 11 -5.37 -39.59 -30.92
N ALA A 12 -6.20 -39.65 -29.87
CA ALA A 12 -6.38 -38.56 -28.94
C ALA A 12 -5.03 -38.31 -28.26
N LYS A 13 -4.43 -37.15 -28.51
CA LYS A 13 -3.31 -36.65 -27.70
C LYS A 13 -3.88 -36.26 -26.34
N ASP A 14 -3.38 -36.90 -25.30
CA ASP A 14 -3.50 -36.46 -23.92
C ASP A 14 -3.12 -34.98 -23.80
N PRO A 15 -3.91 -34.13 -23.13
CA PRO A 15 -3.48 -32.80 -22.70
C PRO A 15 -2.62 -32.96 -21.44
N GLU A 16 -1.49 -33.67 -21.54
CA GLU A 16 -0.49 -33.67 -20.48
C GLU A 16 0.18 -32.30 -20.42
N LYS A 17 0.04 -31.66 -19.24
CA LYS A 17 1.02 -30.74 -18.65
C LYS A 17 1.45 -29.59 -19.57
N GLN A 18 0.57 -28.61 -19.75
CA GLN A 18 1.03 -27.23 -19.96
C GLN A 18 1.82 -26.82 -18.72
N GLY A 19 3.14 -26.93 -18.80
CA GLY A 19 4.05 -26.53 -17.73
C GLY A 19 3.77 -25.09 -17.34
N ARG A 20 3.18 -24.89 -16.16
CA ARG A 20 3.18 -23.61 -15.49
C ARG A 20 4.64 -23.26 -15.27
N SER A 21 5.20 -22.41 -16.14
CA SER A 21 6.57 -21.93 -15.97
C SER A 21 6.65 -21.18 -14.66
N LYS A 22 7.47 -21.70 -13.73
CA LYS A 22 7.69 -21.13 -12.40
C LYS A 22 7.99 -19.62 -12.53
N PRO A 23 7.55 -18.79 -11.56
CA PRO A 23 7.95 -17.39 -11.49
C PRO A 23 9.46 -17.22 -11.61
N SER A 24 9.92 -16.21 -12.35
CA SER A 24 11.35 -15.97 -12.47
C SER A 24 11.92 -15.44 -11.15
N THR A 25 13.18 -15.76 -10.85
CA THR A 25 13.86 -15.23 -9.66
C THR A 25 13.88 -13.69 -9.66
N SER A 26 13.96 -13.08 -10.86
CA SER A 26 13.91 -11.62 -11.02
C SER A 26 12.58 -11.01 -10.57
N ASP A 27 11.45 -11.67 -10.87
CA ASP A 27 10.12 -11.21 -10.46
C ASP A 27 9.96 -11.30 -8.94
N ILE A 28 10.42 -12.40 -8.34
CA ILE A 28 10.39 -12.60 -6.88
C ILE A 28 11.25 -11.52 -6.18
N CYS A 29 12.45 -11.25 -6.68
CA CYS A 29 13.32 -10.19 -6.16
C CYS A 29 12.69 -8.80 -6.31
N SER A 30 11.96 -8.54 -7.40
CA SER A 30 11.29 -7.27 -7.62
C SER A 30 10.07 -7.09 -6.70
N ALA A 31 9.26 -8.12 -6.53
CA ALA A 31 8.17 -8.14 -5.56
C ALA A 31 8.70 -7.92 -4.12
N LYS A 32 9.77 -8.62 -3.73
CA LYS A 32 10.42 -8.44 -2.42
C LYS A 32 10.86 -6.99 -2.19
N ARG A 33 11.51 -6.37 -3.19
CA ARG A 33 11.93 -4.96 -3.09
C ARG A 33 10.74 -4.04 -2.88
N ARG A 34 9.64 -4.23 -3.63
CA ARG A 34 8.45 -3.39 -3.49
C ARG A 34 7.72 -3.61 -2.16
N ILE A 35 7.67 -4.85 -1.66
CA ILE A 35 7.15 -5.14 -0.31
C ILE A 35 7.97 -4.37 0.73
N ASN A 36 9.30 -4.49 0.69
CA ASN A 36 10.17 -3.82 1.65
C ASN A 36 10.12 -2.29 1.57
N HIS A 37 9.91 -1.72 0.37
CA HIS A 37 9.66 -0.29 0.19
C HIS A 37 8.48 0.16 1.04
N PHE A 38 7.30 -0.44 0.86
CA PHE A 38 6.12 -0.07 1.66
C PHE A 38 6.26 -0.38 3.15
N ILE A 39 7.04 -1.39 3.52
CA ILE A 39 7.35 -1.62 4.94
C ILE A 39 8.16 -0.45 5.51
N ALA A 40 9.16 0.06 4.77
CA ALA A 40 9.96 1.20 5.18
C ALA A 40 9.15 2.49 5.27
N GLU A 41 8.16 2.67 4.38
CA GLU A 41 7.15 3.75 4.44
C GLU A 41 6.18 3.62 5.65
N GLY A 42 6.29 2.55 6.45
CA GLY A 42 5.54 2.40 7.71
C GLY A 42 4.17 1.73 7.58
N PHE A 43 3.80 1.20 6.40
CA PHE A 43 2.49 0.57 6.18
C PHE A 43 2.21 -0.63 7.08
N LEU A 44 3.21 -1.27 7.70
CA LEU A 44 3.00 -2.33 8.70
C LEU A 44 2.91 -1.83 10.14
N ASP A 45 3.48 -0.66 10.42
CA ASP A 45 3.69 -0.19 11.78
C ASP A 45 2.66 0.89 12.18
N ARG A 46 1.94 1.46 11.21
CA ARG A 46 0.90 2.47 11.41
C ARG A 46 -0.47 1.95 10.97
N SER A 47 -1.53 2.51 11.56
CA SER A 47 -2.90 2.15 11.17
C SER A 47 -3.31 2.83 9.86
N GLU A 48 -4.42 2.37 9.28
CA GLU A 48 -5.00 2.92 8.05
C GLU A 48 -5.25 4.43 8.17
N ASP A 49 -5.99 4.83 9.21
CA ASP A 49 -6.38 6.23 9.40
C ASP A 49 -5.18 7.13 9.66
N TRP A 50 -4.16 6.63 10.36
CA TRP A 50 -2.90 7.33 10.55
C TRP A 50 -2.22 7.66 9.21
N LEU A 51 -2.08 6.65 8.33
CA LEU A 51 -1.40 6.81 7.05
C LEU A 51 -2.24 7.63 6.08
N LYS A 52 -3.57 7.42 6.04
CA LYS A 52 -4.46 8.26 5.25
C LYS A 52 -4.37 9.72 5.68
N ALA A 53 -4.35 10.02 6.97
CA ALA A 53 -4.16 11.38 7.47
C ALA A 53 -2.78 11.95 7.11
N TRP A 54 -1.71 11.14 7.21
CA TRP A 54 -0.37 11.55 6.80
C TRP A 54 -0.34 12.10 5.37
N TYR A 55 -0.90 11.35 4.42
CA TYR A 55 -0.91 11.80 3.01
C TYR A 55 -2.00 12.83 2.71
N ARG A 56 -3.20 12.72 3.32
CA ARG A 56 -4.31 13.67 3.12
C ARG A 56 -3.94 15.09 3.53
N TYR A 57 -3.27 15.23 4.68
CA TYR A 57 -2.87 16.52 5.22
C TYR A 57 -1.48 16.95 4.79
N ASP A 58 -0.88 16.18 3.86
CA ASP A 58 0.45 16.40 3.31
C ASP A 58 1.49 16.62 4.41
N LEU A 59 1.61 15.65 5.32
CA LEU A 59 2.63 15.67 6.36
C LEU A 59 3.98 15.24 5.77
N LYS A 60 5.04 15.98 6.09
CA LYS A 60 6.40 15.66 5.63
C LYS A 60 7.40 15.90 6.74
N TYR A 61 8.49 15.15 6.77
CA TYR A 61 9.63 15.54 7.58
C TYR A 61 10.27 16.82 7.00
N SER A 62 10.73 17.71 7.87
CA SER A 62 11.45 18.91 7.44
C SER A 62 12.73 18.52 6.69
N GLU A 63 12.95 19.12 5.52
CA GLU A 63 14.19 18.93 4.77
C GLU A 63 15.41 19.53 5.48
N SER A 64 15.22 20.67 6.15
CA SER A 64 16.28 21.36 6.88
C SER A 64 16.59 20.73 8.24
N SER A 65 15.62 20.02 8.83
CA SER A 65 15.79 19.29 10.09
C SER A 65 14.90 18.05 10.12
N PRO A 66 15.37 16.90 9.56
CA PRO A 66 14.59 15.66 9.41
C PRO A 66 14.10 15.01 10.71
N SER A 67 14.41 15.61 11.86
CA SER A 67 13.96 15.19 13.18
C SER A 67 12.50 15.53 13.49
N HIS A 68 11.87 16.43 12.72
CA HIS A 68 10.49 16.86 13.00
C HIS A 68 9.58 16.87 11.77
N VAL A 69 8.28 16.78 12.04
CA VAL A 69 7.21 16.81 11.03
C VAL A 69 6.75 18.25 10.78
N THR A 70 6.54 18.57 9.51
CA THR A 70 6.03 19.83 8.99
C THR A 70 4.69 19.61 8.29
N ILE A 71 3.83 20.62 8.39
CA ILE A 71 2.45 20.56 7.89
C ILE A 71 2.14 21.88 7.19
N PRO A 72 1.49 21.88 6.02
CA PRO A 72 0.96 23.09 5.44
C PRO A 72 0.02 23.79 6.43
N ARG A 73 0.21 25.08 6.68
CA ARG A 73 -0.58 25.84 7.67
C ARG A 73 -2.09 25.71 7.45
N LYS A 74 -2.52 25.68 6.18
CA LYS A 74 -3.90 25.46 5.74
C LYS A 74 -4.51 24.13 6.23
N ASN A 75 -3.69 23.10 6.41
CA ASN A 75 -4.12 21.75 6.78
C ASN A 75 -4.13 21.53 8.30
N LEU A 76 -3.51 22.44 9.07
CA LEU A 76 -3.35 22.25 10.52
C LEU A 76 -4.70 22.23 11.25
N ALA A 77 -5.56 23.22 11.04
CA ALA A 77 -6.89 23.23 11.71
C ALA A 77 -7.77 22.02 11.31
N PRO A 78 -7.91 21.67 10.01
CA PRO A 78 -8.61 20.46 9.60
C PRO A 78 -8.08 19.15 10.23
N LEU A 79 -6.76 19.00 10.35
CA LEU A 79 -6.13 17.85 10.98
C LEU A 79 -6.50 17.75 12.47
N LEU A 80 -6.42 18.87 13.19
CA LEU A 80 -6.77 18.91 14.61
C LEU A 80 -8.26 18.62 14.85
N ASP A 81 -9.14 19.09 13.98
CA ASP A 81 -10.57 18.77 14.04
C ASP A 81 -10.84 17.27 13.80
N GLU A 82 -10.08 16.62 12.93
CA GLU A 82 -10.14 15.16 12.76
C GLU A 82 -9.58 14.42 13.99
N ALA A 83 -8.45 14.87 14.54
CA ALA A 83 -7.83 14.31 15.75
C ALA A 83 -8.77 14.33 16.98
N ARG A 84 -9.67 15.32 17.09
CA ARG A 84 -10.69 15.35 18.16
C ARG A 84 -11.69 14.18 18.09
N ARG A 85 -11.81 13.53 16.93
CA ARG A 85 -12.82 12.50 16.65
C ARG A 85 -12.21 11.12 16.37
N ASN A 86 -11.01 11.07 15.81
CA ASN A 86 -10.32 9.84 15.43
C ASN A 86 -9.08 9.60 16.31
N ARG A 87 -9.03 8.43 16.95
CA ARG A 87 -7.92 8.03 17.83
C ARG A 87 -6.58 7.95 17.09
N ASP A 88 -6.57 7.42 15.88
CA ASP A 88 -5.32 7.20 15.16
C ASP A 88 -4.76 8.52 14.64
N VAL A 89 -5.63 9.45 14.25
CA VAL A 89 -5.25 10.82 13.87
C VAL A 89 -4.83 11.64 15.10
N TYR A 90 -5.47 11.40 16.26
CA TYR A 90 -5.01 11.95 17.54
C TYR A 90 -3.56 11.51 17.83
N ASP A 91 -3.29 10.20 17.73
CA ASP A 91 -1.96 9.68 17.99
C ASP A 91 -0.92 10.23 16.99
N LEU A 92 -1.34 10.54 15.75
CA LEU A 92 -0.52 11.22 14.74
C LEU A 92 -0.18 12.67 15.14
N VAL A 93 -1.14 13.42 15.65
CA VAL A 93 -0.92 14.78 16.16
C VAL A 93 0.05 14.75 17.35
N GLU A 94 -0.10 13.80 18.28
CA GLU A 94 0.86 13.59 19.37
C GLU A 94 2.27 13.28 18.83
N HIS A 95 2.38 12.48 17.76
CA HIS A 95 3.67 12.23 17.13
C HIS A 95 4.29 13.49 16.53
N ILE A 96 3.50 14.35 15.87
CA ILE A 96 3.95 15.65 15.35
C ILE A 96 4.48 16.51 16.51
N VAL A 97 3.70 16.68 17.58
CA VAL A 97 4.08 17.47 18.76
C VAL A 97 5.37 16.95 19.37
N ASN A 98 5.47 15.63 19.57
CA ASN A 98 6.67 15.02 20.14
C ASN A 98 7.89 15.18 19.22
N SER A 99 7.71 15.13 17.90
CA SER A 99 8.80 15.34 16.95
C SER A 99 9.32 16.79 16.99
N LYS A 100 8.43 17.79 17.11
CA LYS A 100 8.81 19.20 17.25
C LYS A 100 9.50 19.47 18.58
N ARG A 101 8.97 18.94 19.68
CA ARG A 101 9.60 19.02 21.01
C ARG A 101 11.00 18.39 21.03
N ALA A 102 11.17 17.24 20.40
CA ALA A 102 12.47 16.57 20.30
C ALA A 102 13.48 17.37 19.46
N ALA A 103 13.00 18.20 18.53
CA ALA A 103 13.81 19.10 17.71
C ALA A 103 13.97 20.51 18.30
N ASP A 104 13.44 20.76 19.51
CA ASP A 104 13.43 22.08 20.16
C ASP A 104 12.74 23.17 19.31
N ILE A 105 11.63 22.80 18.66
CA ILE A 105 10.82 23.69 17.82
C ILE A 105 9.53 24.04 18.54
N ASP A 106 9.25 25.34 18.61
CA ASP A 106 8.02 25.86 19.18
C ASP A 106 6.79 25.38 18.41
N LEU A 107 5.73 25.07 19.16
CA LEU A 107 4.44 24.74 18.57
C LEU A 107 3.78 26.02 18.07
N THR A 108 3.41 26.05 16.80
CA THR A 108 2.65 27.17 16.21
C THR A 108 1.15 27.01 16.48
N GLU A 109 0.41 28.11 16.57
CA GLU A 109 -1.05 28.03 16.57
C GLU A 109 -1.59 27.47 15.24
N PRO A 110 -2.69 26.68 15.24
CA PRO A 110 -3.50 26.24 16.39
C PRO A 110 -2.99 25.01 17.17
N LEU A 111 -1.82 24.45 16.83
CA LEU A 111 -1.27 23.25 17.47
C LEU A 111 -0.91 23.47 18.94
N ALA A 112 -0.37 24.65 19.26
CA ALA A 112 -0.06 25.04 20.64
C ALA A 112 -1.31 25.04 21.53
N SER A 113 -2.40 25.70 21.10
CA SER A 113 -3.67 25.69 21.83
C SER A 113 -4.24 24.28 22.00
N PHE A 114 -4.16 23.44 20.96
CA PHE A 114 -4.60 22.05 21.05
C PHE A 114 -3.83 21.27 22.12
N GLN A 115 -2.51 21.44 22.19
CA GLN A 115 -1.68 20.76 23.19
C GLN A 115 -1.99 21.23 24.61
N VAL A 116 -2.20 22.54 24.81
CA VAL A 116 -2.65 23.09 26.11
C VAL A 116 -3.99 22.49 26.52
N ASP A 117 -4.93 22.33 25.58
CA ASP A 117 -6.22 21.69 25.84
C ASP A 117 -6.09 20.22 26.22
N VAL A 118 -5.16 19.48 25.60
CA VAL A 118 -4.85 18.09 25.95
C VAL A 118 -4.28 18.00 27.36
N GLU A 119 -3.30 18.84 27.69
CA GLU A 119 -2.64 18.85 29.01
C GLU A 119 -3.58 19.27 30.13
N ALA A 120 -4.50 20.20 29.84
CA ALA A 120 -5.57 20.59 30.75
C ALA A 120 -6.71 19.54 30.86
N GLY A 121 -6.66 18.46 30.07
CA GLY A 121 -7.70 17.42 30.03
C GLY A 121 -9.01 17.86 29.36
N ARG A 122 -9.03 19.01 28.66
CA ARG A 122 -10.19 19.49 27.89
C ARG A 122 -10.39 18.70 26.61
N ILE A 123 -9.30 18.27 25.98
CA ILE A 123 -9.30 17.30 24.89
C ILE A 123 -8.77 15.99 25.44
N VAL A 124 -9.51 14.91 25.20
CA VAL A 124 -9.12 13.56 25.62
C VAL A 124 -8.98 12.69 24.38
N ARG A 125 -7.93 11.87 24.35
CA ARG A 125 -7.72 10.86 23.31
C ARG A 125 -9.02 10.07 23.03
N PRO A 126 -9.52 10.06 21.79
CA PRO A 126 -10.73 9.32 21.44
C PRO A 126 -10.61 7.83 21.76
N LYS A 127 -11.73 7.21 22.15
CA LYS A 127 -11.77 5.77 22.37
C LYS A 127 -11.64 5.06 21.02
N GLY A 128 -10.65 4.19 20.90
CA GLY A 128 -10.50 3.35 19.71
C GLY A 128 -11.64 2.35 19.57
N SER A 129 -11.87 1.90 18.34
CA SER A 129 -12.78 0.80 18.07
C SER A 129 -12.27 -0.47 18.77
N ARG A 130 -13.15 -1.11 19.56
CA ARG A 130 -12.86 -2.43 20.13
C ARG A 130 -13.03 -3.46 19.02
N GLY A 131 -11.94 -4.06 18.56
CA GLY A 131 -11.98 -5.03 17.47
C GLY A 131 -10.69 -5.82 17.34
N ARG A 132 -10.73 -6.88 16.53
CA ARG A 132 -9.53 -7.62 16.14
C ARG A 132 -8.60 -6.67 15.36
N PRO A 133 -7.28 -6.71 15.58
CA PRO A 133 -6.33 -5.97 14.76
C PRO A 133 -6.62 -6.20 13.28
N ASN A 134 -6.84 -5.13 12.52
CA ASN A 134 -7.06 -5.23 11.09
C ASN A 134 -5.71 -5.48 10.41
N ASN A 135 -5.66 -6.42 9.46
CA ASN A 135 -4.44 -6.68 8.67
C ASN A 135 -4.29 -5.68 7.51
N TRP A 136 -4.79 -4.46 7.69
CA TRP A 136 -4.92 -3.48 6.62
C TRP A 136 -3.59 -3.21 5.93
N GLY A 137 -2.54 -2.93 6.70
CA GLY A 137 -1.21 -2.63 6.18
C GLY A 137 -0.64 -3.74 5.30
N ARG A 138 -0.73 -4.98 5.80
CA ARG A 138 -0.36 -6.18 5.04
C ARG A 138 -1.16 -6.28 3.74
N ASP A 139 -2.48 -6.12 3.82
CA ASP A 139 -3.39 -6.27 2.69
C ASP A 139 -3.11 -5.18 1.63
N PHE A 140 -2.87 -3.94 2.05
CA PHE A 140 -2.49 -2.81 1.20
C PHE A 140 -1.18 -3.09 0.45
N ILE A 141 -0.15 -3.56 1.15
CA ILE A 141 1.15 -3.90 0.55
C ILE A 141 0.97 -5.01 -0.49
N ILE A 142 0.23 -6.07 -0.14
CA ILE A 142 -0.01 -7.19 -1.04
C ILE A 142 -0.73 -6.72 -2.31
N LEU A 143 -1.80 -5.92 -2.17
CA LEU A 143 -2.56 -5.40 -3.31
C LEU A 143 -1.70 -4.50 -4.23
N ASN A 144 -0.91 -3.58 -3.66
CA ASN A 144 -0.02 -2.73 -4.45
C ASN A 144 1.04 -3.53 -5.21
N VAL A 145 1.60 -4.57 -4.58
CA VAL A 145 2.62 -5.41 -5.22
C VAL A 145 1.99 -6.28 -6.30
N LEU A 146 0.77 -6.78 -6.09
CA LEU A 146 0.01 -7.49 -7.12
C LEU A 146 -0.29 -6.60 -8.33
N ASP A 147 -0.71 -5.36 -8.11
CA ASP A 147 -0.92 -4.38 -9.17
C ASP A 147 0.38 -4.09 -9.93
N PHE A 148 1.48 -3.87 -9.21
CA PHE A 148 2.80 -3.65 -9.80
C PHE A 148 3.27 -4.85 -10.63
N MET A 149 3.04 -6.08 -10.16
CA MET A 149 3.33 -7.28 -10.95
C MET A 149 2.41 -7.34 -12.18
N THR A 150 1.12 -7.09 -12.03
CA THR A 150 0.16 -7.24 -13.13
C THR A 150 0.32 -6.18 -14.22
N LEU A 151 0.61 -4.93 -13.82
CA LEU A 151 0.56 -3.76 -14.68
C LEU A 151 1.95 -3.13 -14.95
N GLY A 152 2.99 -3.55 -14.24
CA GLY A 152 4.30 -2.90 -14.25
C GLY A 152 4.39 -1.72 -13.27
N ASP A 153 5.54 -1.06 -13.22
CA ASP A 153 5.72 0.13 -12.37
C ASP A 153 4.86 1.29 -12.90
N PRO A 154 3.85 1.78 -12.17
CA PRO A 154 3.06 2.92 -12.59
C PRO A 154 3.93 4.14 -12.93
N ASP A 155 5.08 4.27 -12.27
CA ASP A 155 5.96 5.44 -12.31
C ASP A 155 7.05 5.33 -13.39
N ASP A 156 7.24 4.15 -14.01
CA ASP A 156 8.18 3.93 -15.12
C ASP A 156 7.46 3.33 -16.35
N ARG A 157 7.16 4.19 -17.33
CA ARG A 157 6.57 3.80 -18.64
C ARG A 157 7.35 2.70 -19.37
N LYS A 158 8.65 2.50 -19.09
CA LYS A 158 9.44 1.40 -19.66
C LYS A 158 9.09 0.05 -19.06
N THR A 159 8.52 0.03 -17.86
CA THR A 159 8.17 -1.21 -17.14
C THR A 159 6.69 -1.55 -17.15
N TRP A 160 5.82 -0.66 -17.61
CA TRP A 160 4.38 -0.91 -17.87
C TRP A 160 4.10 -2.16 -18.74
N ARG A 161 5.14 -2.77 -19.33
CA ARG A 161 5.06 -3.95 -20.19
C ARG A 161 5.77 -5.19 -19.63
N ARG A 162 6.28 -5.17 -18.38
CA ARG A 162 7.25 -6.18 -17.91
C ARG A 162 6.69 -7.59 -17.70
N LEU A 163 5.38 -7.78 -17.52
CA LEU A 163 4.77 -9.12 -17.50
C LEU A 163 4.00 -9.49 -18.78
N THR A 164 3.83 -8.55 -19.71
CA THR A 164 3.08 -8.72 -20.96
C THR A 164 3.92 -9.06 -22.18
N ALA A 165 5.24 -8.87 -22.16
CA ALA A 165 6.03 -9.00 -23.40
C ALA A 165 6.32 -10.45 -23.84
N ASN A 166 6.28 -11.45 -22.96
CA ASN A 166 6.67 -12.84 -23.29
C ASN A 166 5.65 -13.93 -22.91
N ARG A 167 4.45 -13.60 -22.42
CA ARG A 167 3.39 -14.60 -22.21
C ARG A 167 2.16 -14.20 -23.00
N GLU A 168 1.92 -14.94 -24.06
CA GLU A 168 0.75 -14.86 -24.93
C GLU A 168 -0.55 -14.69 -24.12
N LEU A 169 -1.27 -13.65 -24.49
CA LEU A 169 -2.58 -13.26 -23.97
C LEU A 169 -3.62 -14.38 -24.15
N LYS A 170 -3.73 -15.26 -23.16
CA LYS A 170 -4.94 -16.04 -22.90
C LYS A 170 -5.31 -15.95 -21.41
N GLY A 171 -6.30 -15.12 -21.12
CA GLY A 171 -7.04 -15.09 -19.85
C GLY A 171 -6.44 -14.18 -18.78
N THR A 172 -7.18 -13.12 -18.41
CA THR A 172 -6.94 -12.28 -17.23
C THR A 172 -6.75 -13.09 -15.94
N LYS A 173 -7.45 -14.23 -15.82
CA LYS A 173 -7.32 -15.16 -14.68
C LYS A 173 -5.93 -15.81 -14.56
N ASN A 174 -5.25 -16.08 -15.68
CA ASN A 174 -3.90 -16.67 -15.65
C ASN A 174 -2.83 -15.66 -15.20
N ILE A 175 -3.06 -14.38 -15.46
CA ILE A 175 -2.15 -13.28 -15.09
C ILE A 175 -2.21 -13.04 -13.57
N SER A 176 -3.41 -12.92 -13.01
CA SER A 176 -3.61 -12.77 -11.56
C SER A 176 -3.12 -13.98 -10.77
N GLU A 177 -3.31 -15.19 -11.30
CA GLU A 177 -2.77 -16.43 -10.70
C GLU A 177 -1.23 -16.41 -10.66
N SER A 178 -0.56 -15.89 -11.70
CA SER A 178 0.90 -15.78 -11.72
C SER A 178 1.45 -14.68 -10.80
N ALA A 179 0.79 -13.53 -10.72
CA ALA A 179 1.20 -12.44 -9.84
C ALA A 179 1.05 -12.85 -8.37
N SER A 180 -0.06 -13.54 -8.04
CA SER A 180 -0.30 -14.10 -6.71
C SER A 180 0.76 -15.14 -6.33
N GLU A 181 1.23 -15.94 -7.28
CA GLU A 181 2.32 -16.89 -7.06
C GLU A 181 3.66 -16.19 -6.80
N VAL A 182 4.00 -15.14 -7.54
CA VAL A 182 5.21 -14.33 -7.29
C VAL A 182 5.18 -13.72 -5.89
N VAL A 183 4.06 -13.08 -5.52
CA VAL A 183 3.91 -12.45 -4.20
C VAL A 183 3.96 -13.48 -3.08
N PHE A 184 3.28 -14.61 -3.26
CA PHE A 184 3.33 -15.74 -2.32
C PHE A 184 4.75 -16.23 -2.05
N LEU A 185 5.59 -16.32 -3.09
CA LEU A 185 6.98 -16.73 -2.96
C LEU A 185 7.89 -15.63 -2.37
N ALA A 186 7.55 -14.36 -2.53
CA ALA A 186 8.34 -13.24 -2.03
C ALA A 186 8.11 -12.98 -0.53
N LEU A 187 6.85 -13.07 -0.06
CA LEU A 187 6.43 -12.71 1.30
C LEU A 187 7.23 -13.37 2.44
N PRO A 188 7.59 -14.66 2.39
CA PRO A 188 8.39 -15.32 3.44
C PRO A 188 9.76 -14.69 3.69
N HIS A 189 10.25 -13.90 2.74
CA HIS A 189 11.55 -13.22 2.81
C HIS A 189 11.44 -11.76 3.28
N THR A 190 10.32 -11.39 3.91
CA THR A 190 9.99 -10.04 4.37
C THR A 190 9.42 -10.05 5.79
N LYS A 191 9.29 -8.89 6.44
CA LYS A 191 8.70 -8.75 7.80
C LYS A 191 7.24 -9.22 7.87
N ILE A 192 6.53 -9.29 6.73
CA ILE A 192 5.15 -9.81 6.66
C ILE A 192 5.12 -11.32 6.97
N GLY A 193 6.14 -12.07 6.55
CA GLY A 193 6.19 -13.52 6.72
C GLY A 193 5.20 -14.29 5.83
N HIS A 194 4.88 -15.51 6.24
CA HIS A 194 4.02 -16.40 5.45
C HIS A 194 2.56 -15.95 5.42
N VAL A 195 2.02 -15.81 4.21
CA VAL A 195 0.58 -15.62 3.96
C VAL A 195 0.12 -16.70 2.99
N ALA A 196 -0.98 -17.37 3.29
CA ALA A 196 -1.50 -18.42 2.41
C ALA A 196 -1.90 -17.83 1.04
N ARG A 197 -1.52 -18.49 -0.05
CA ARG A 197 -1.83 -18.05 -1.43
C ARG A 197 -3.32 -17.74 -1.63
N ARG A 198 -4.21 -18.56 -1.06
CA ARG A 198 -5.67 -18.33 -1.10
C ARG A 198 -6.10 -16.99 -0.50
N VAL A 199 -5.40 -16.51 0.53
CA VAL A 199 -5.68 -15.20 1.14
C VAL A 199 -5.27 -14.08 0.20
N ILE A 200 -4.10 -14.21 -0.44
CA ILE A 200 -3.60 -13.26 -1.45
C ILE A 200 -4.58 -13.13 -2.62
N GLU A 201 -5.03 -14.28 -3.15
CA GLU A 201 -6.01 -14.32 -4.25
C GLU A 201 -7.33 -13.67 -3.82
N LYS A 202 -7.83 -14.00 -2.62
CA LYS A 202 -9.09 -13.43 -2.09
C LYS A 202 -9.06 -11.92 -1.93
N LEU A 203 -7.92 -11.32 -1.58
CA LEU A 203 -7.80 -9.86 -1.49
C LEU A 203 -8.15 -9.16 -2.80
N THR A 204 -7.84 -9.80 -3.94
CA THR A 204 -8.18 -9.26 -5.26
C THR A 204 -9.63 -9.46 -5.65
N GLU A 205 -10.38 -10.30 -4.93
CA GLU A 205 -11.80 -10.56 -5.23
C GLU A 205 -12.73 -9.72 -4.36
N GLU A 206 -12.26 -9.20 -3.23
CA GLU A 206 -13.06 -8.40 -2.30
C GLU A 206 -13.15 -6.92 -2.72
N ASP A 207 -14.30 -6.53 -3.30
CA ASP A 207 -14.56 -5.14 -3.75
C ASP A 207 -14.31 -4.09 -2.67
N ARG A 208 -14.68 -4.38 -1.42
CA ARG A 208 -14.44 -3.47 -0.29
C ARG A 208 -12.95 -3.22 -0.09
N LYS A 209 -12.13 -4.27 -0.13
CA LYS A 209 -10.68 -4.18 0.03
C LYS A 209 -10.03 -3.43 -1.12
N ARG A 210 -10.53 -3.62 -2.36
CA ARG A 210 -10.09 -2.83 -3.52
C ARG A 210 -10.39 -1.34 -3.35
N LYS A 211 -11.61 -0.97 -2.92
CA LYS A 211 -11.96 0.44 -2.69
C LYS A 211 -11.10 1.10 -1.60
N GLU A 212 -10.92 0.41 -0.47
CA GLU A 212 -10.04 0.87 0.62
C GLU A 212 -8.60 1.06 0.14
N HIS A 213 -8.11 0.11 -0.67
CA HIS A 213 -6.80 0.19 -1.31
C HIS A 213 -6.68 1.37 -2.29
N ASP A 214 -7.65 1.55 -3.19
CA ASP A 214 -7.60 2.57 -4.23
C ASP A 214 -7.64 3.98 -3.64
N GLU A 215 -8.43 4.19 -2.59
CA GLU A 215 -8.44 5.45 -1.84
C GLU A 215 -7.06 5.74 -1.20
N ALA A 216 -6.52 4.79 -0.45
CA ALA A 216 -5.24 4.97 0.23
C ALA A 216 -4.08 5.12 -0.78
N ARG A 217 -4.13 4.39 -1.89
CA ARG A 217 -3.14 4.47 -2.97
C ARG A 217 -3.21 5.82 -3.68
N SER A 218 -4.41 6.36 -3.91
CA SER A 218 -4.59 7.70 -4.48
C SER A 218 -3.92 8.77 -3.60
N LEU A 219 -4.16 8.72 -2.29
CA LEU A 219 -3.53 9.65 -1.34
C LEU A 219 -2.01 9.52 -1.32
N TYR A 220 -1.50 8.28 -1.26
CA TYR A 220 -0.06 8.00 -1.32
C TYR A 220 0.57 8.58 -2.59
N LEU A 221 -0.04 8.38 -3.76
CA LEU A 221 0.47 8.90 -5.03
C LEU A 221 0.44 10.42 -5.09
N VAL A 222 -0.60 11.06 -4.55
CA VAL A 222 -0.64 12.53 -4.45
C VAL A 222 0.51 13.04 -3.58
N GLY A 223 0.74 12.42 -2.42
CA GLY A 223 1.83 12.80 -1.52
C GLY A 223 3.23 12.64 -2.14
N LEU A 224 3.41 11.70 -3.08
CA LEU A 224 4.67 11.54 -3.82
C LEU A 224 4.87 12.56 -4.95
N LEU A 225 3.78 13.16 -5.46
CA LEU A 225 3.84 14.11 -6.57
C LEU A 225 3.95 15.55 -6.10
N ASP A 226 3.54 15.84 -4.86
CA ASP A 226 3.45 17.18 -4.31
C ASP A 226 4.81 17.69 -3.77
N ASP A 227 5.90 17.53 -4.53
CA ASP A 227 7.25 18.02 -4.18
C ASP A 227 7.45 19.52 -4.55
N LEU A 228 6.37 20.28 -4.70
CA LEU A 228 6.46 21.72 -4.92
C LEU A 228 6.69 22.44 -3.59
N ASP A 229 7.70 23.31 -3.55
CA ASP A 229 8.09 24.13 -2.40
C ASP A 229 6.89 24.81 -1.74
N ASP A 230 6.40 24.22 -0.65
CA ASP A 230 5.40 24.85 0.21
C ASP A 230 6.10 25.87 1.11
N LEU A 231 6.07 27.13 0.71
CA LEU A 231 6.62 28.27 1.45
C LEU A 231 5.89 28.57 2.78
N ASP A 232 4.82 27.83 3.14
CA ASP A 232 3.99 28.05 4.35
C ASP A 232 3.72 26.74 5.13
N ARG A 233 4.79 25.98 5.39
CA ARG A 233 4.75 24.83 6.31
C ARG A 233 5.18 25.27 7.71
N VAL A 234 4.53 24.69 8.73
CA VAL A 234 4.79 24.98 10.15
C VAL A 234 5.33 23.79 10.92
#